data_AF-A0A423T5A4-F1
#
_entry.id   AF-A0A423T5A4-F1
#
_cell.length_a   1.000
_cell.length_b   1.000
_cell.length_c   1.000
_cell.angle_alpha   90.00
_cell.angle_beta   90.00
_cell.angle_gamma   90.00
#
_symmetry.space_group_name_H-M   'P 1'
#
loop_
_entity.id
_entity.type
_entity.pdbx_description
1 polymer ?
#
loop_
_entity_poly.entity_id
_entity_poly.type
_entity_poly.pdbx_seq_one_letter_code
_entity_poly.pdbx_strand_id
1 'polypeptide(L)'
;MPVYKVAIKAQFENVTDLEAPGEDFQYCIKTQCNTCNEVSEKWQYVSGDEQVEMPGSRGTCNMLYKCKLCNRVNTMDVLVQKKSCTQQTTSPK
;
A
#
# COMPACT_ATOMS: atom_id res chain seq x y z
N MET A 1 -2.46 -13.94 6.15
CA MET A 1 -2.34 -12.80 5.22
C MET A 1 -0.90 -12.30 5.28
N PRO A 2 -0.19 -12.19 4.15
CA PRO A 2 1.15 -11.60 4.13
C PRO A 2 1.06 -10.11 4.44
N VAL A 3 1.97 -9.62 5.28
CA VAL A 3 2.12 -8.18 5.58
C VAL A 3 3.33 -7.67 4.82
N TYR A 4 3.13 -6.65 4.00
CA TYR A 4 4.20 -6.00 3.25
C TYR A 4 4.55 -4.66 3.89
N LYS A 5 5.84 -4.32 3.90
CA LYS A 5 6.33 -3.02 4.36
C LYS A 5 6.85 -2.23 3.17
N VAL A 6 6.30 -1.04 2.95
CA VAL A 6 6.82 -0.09 1.97
C VAL A 6 7.97 0.69 2.62
N ALA A 7 9.10 0.78 1.93
CA ALA A 7 10.25 1.56 2.35
C ALA A 7 10.70 2.46 1.19
N ILE A 8 11.01 3.71 1.51
CA ILE A 8 11.50 4.71 0.55
C ILE A 8 12.91 5.10 0.97
N LYS A 9 13.78 5.29 -0.03
CA LYS A 9 15.10 5.86 0.14
C LYS A 9 15.24 7.04 -0.82
N ALA A 10 15.53 8.22 -0.28
CA ALA A 10 15.71 9.45 -1.04
C ALA A 10 16.86 10.27 -0.43
N GLN A 11 17.42 11.17 -1.22
CA GLN A 11 18.33 12.20 -0.75
C GLN A 11 17.54 13.49 -0.53
N PHE A 12 17.76 14.14 0.61
CA PHE A 12 17.07 15.35 1.01
C PHE A 12 18.08 16.49 1.15
N GLU A 13 17.77 17.65 0.57
CA GLU A 13 18.52 18.89 0.80
C GLU A 13 17.66 19.83 1.63
N ASN A 14 18.03 20.04 2.88
CA ASN A 14 17.30 20.88 3.84
C ASN A 14 15.83 20.50 4.09
N VAL A 15 15.41 19.29 3.69
CA VAL A 15 14.08 18.74 4.00
C VAL A 15 14.20 17.77 5.17
N THR A 16 13.34 17.97 6.15
CA THR A 16 13.18 17.10 7.33
C THR A 16 11.75 16.57 7.36
N ASP A 17 11.53 15.46 8.07
CA ASP A 17 10.19 14.89 8.32
C ASP A 17 9.35 14.58 7.07
N LEU A 18 9.87 13.73 6.19
CA LEU A 18 9.06 13.18 5.10
C LEU A 18 7.98 12.25 5.67
N GLU A 19 6.72 12.61 5.44
CA GLU A 19 5.54 11.83 5.75
C GLU A 19 4.54 11.81 4.58
N ALA A 20 3.66 10.80 4.57
CA ALA A 20 2.54 10.78 3.64
C ALA A 20 1.48 11.80 4.11
N PRO A 21 0.92 12.62 3.20
CA PRO A 21 -0.04 13.64 3.56
C PRO A 21 -1.40 13.00 3.91
N GLY A 22 -1.71 12.95 5.20
CA GLY A 22 -3.03 12.55 5.70
C GLY A 22 -3.42 11.09 5.44
N GLU A 23 -4.67 10.74 5.77
CA GLU A 23 -5.25 9.41 5.57
C GLU A 23 -5.83 9.24 4.15
N ASP A 24 -6.03 10.35 3.45
CA ASP A 24 -6.52 10.45 2.06
C ASP A 24 -5.42 10.16 1.02
N PHE A 25 -4.20 9.85 1.46
CA PHE A 25 -3.10 9.60 0.54
C PHE A 25 -3.36 8.35 -0.31
N GLN A 26 -3.38 8.55 -1.63
CA GLN A 26 -3.59 7.48 -2.59
C GLN A 26 -2.28 6.75 -2.91
N TYR A 27 -2.14 5.54 -2.40
CA TYR A 27 -1.03 4.66 -2.72
C TYR A 27 -1.21 4.05 -4.11
N CYS A 28 -0.33 4.41 -5.04
CA CYS A 28 -0.28 3.87 -6.39
C CYS A 28 0.50 2.55 -6.40
N ILE A 29 -0.17 1.42 -6.61
CA ILE A 29 0.46 0.09 -6.58
C ILE A 29 0.06 -0.77 -7.78
N LYS A 30 0.92 -1.73 -8.10
CA LYS A 30 0.60 -2.85 -9.00
C LYS A 30 0.57 -4.13 -8.19
N THR A 31 -0.52 -4.87 -8.31
CA THR A 31 -0.74 -6.11 -7.56
C THR A 31 -0.52 -7.32 -8.43
N GLN A 32 0.06 -8.37 -7.84
CA GLN A 32 0.17 -9.70 -8.43
C GLN A 32 -0.74 -10.67 -7.68
N CYS A 33 -1.54 -11.45 -8.41
CA CYS A 33 -2.36 -12.48 -7.80
C CYS A 33 -1.50 -13.68 -7.39
N ASN A 34 -1.59 -14.11 -6.12
CA ASN A 34 -0.78 -15.21 -5.59
C ASN A 34 -1.17 -16.60 -6.14
N THR A 35 -2.31 -16.72 -6.82
CA THR A 35 -2.79 -18.02 -7.34
C THR A 35 -2.43 -18.25 -8.79
N CYS A 36 -2.63 -17.25 -9.64
CA CYS A 36 -2.39 -17.37 -11.08
C CYS A 36 -1.18 -16.55 -11.56
N ASN A 37 -0.51 -15.81 -10.67
CA ASN A 37 0.62 -14.92 -10.97
C ASN A 37 0.31 -13.82 -12.01
N GLU A 38 -0.97 -13.51 -12.22
CA GLU A 38 -1.37 -12.39 -13.07
C GLU A 38 -1.00 -11.07 -12.38
N VAL A 39 -0.20 -10.25 -13.06
CA VAL A 39 0.11 -8.88 -12.64
C VAL A 39 -0.92 -7.94 -13.25
N SER A 40 -1.44 -7.03 -12.45
CA SER A 40 -2.42 -6.05 -12.91
C SER A 40 -1.80 -5.09 -13.93
N GLU A 41 -2.42 -4.98 -15.11
CA GLU A 41 -1.97 -4.09 -16.19
C GLU A 41 -2.07 -2.61 -15.81
N LYS A 42 -3.17 -2.25 -15.12
CA LYS A 42 -3.45 -0.89 -14.69
C LYS A 42 -2.93 -0.65 -13.27
N TRP A 43 -2.42 0.56 -13.06
CA TRP A 43 -2.15 1.06 -11.72
C TRP A 43 -3.44 1.14 -10.92
N GLN A 44 -3.35 0.72 -9.67
CA GLN A 44 -4.43 0.75 -8.72
C GLN A 44 -4.10 1.78 -7.65
N TYR A 45 -5.11 2.52 -7.22
CA TYR A 45 -5.02 3.49 -6.15
C TYR A 45 -5.74 2.91 -4.95
N VAL A 46 -5.10 2.94 -3.79
CA VAL A 46 -5.71 2.55 -2.52
C VAL A 46 -5.44 3.65 -1.50
N SER A 47 -6.49 4.04 -0.77
CA SER A 47 -6.41 5.07 0.28
C SER A 47 -6.69 4.44 1.64
N GLY A 48 -6.12 4.99 2.71
CA GLY A 48 -6.35 4.48 4.08
C GLY A 48 -7.76 4.77 4.60
N ASP A 49 -8.40 5.83 4.09
CA ASP A 49 -9.76 6.23 4.45
C ASP A 49 -10.85 5.43 3.69
N GLU A 50 -10.52 4.85 2.54
CA GLU A 50 -11.49 4.07 1.75
C GLU A 50 -11.91 2.81 2.52
N GLN A 51 -13.21 2.54 2.60
CA GLN A 51 -13.74 1.31 3.18
C GLN A 51 -14.74 0.66 2.23
N VAL A 52 -14.45 -0.58 1.86
CA VAL A 52 -15.26 -1.41 0.97
C VAL A 52 -15.72 -2.64 1.74
N GLU A 53 -17.00 -2.96 1.63
CA GLU A 53 -17.58 -4.17 2.23
C GLU A 53 -17.11 -5.43 1.49
N MET A 54 -16.66 -6.43 2.24
CA MET A 54 -16.23 -7.69 1.64
C MET A 54 -17.44 -8.60 1.35
N PRO A 55 -17.56 -9.14 0.12
CA PRO A 55 -18.64 -10.05 -0.22
C PRO A 55 -18.51 -11.35 0.58
N GLY A 56 -19.52 -11.65 1.41
CA GLY A 56 -19.59 -12.87 2.21
C GLY A 56 -18.90 -12.80 3.58
N SER A 57 -18.43 -11.62 4.01
CA SER A 57 -17.87 -11.40 5.35
C SER A 57 -18.46 -10.16 6.01
N ARG A 58 -18.35 -10.06 7.34
CA ARG A 58 -18.74 -8.87 8.12
C ARG A 58 -17.61 -7.83 8.23
N GLY A 59 -16.46 -8.07 7.60
CA GLY A 59 -15.32 -7.16 7.63
C GLY A 59 -15.34 -6.16 6.47
N THR A 60 -14.78 -4.99 6.72
CA THR A 60 -14.43 -3.99 5.69
C THR A 60 -12.95 -4.15 5.31
N CYS A 61 -12.59 -3.69 4.11
CA CYS A 61 -11.21 -3.59 3.66
C CYS A 61 -11.03 -2.32 2.84
N ASN A 62 -9.81 -1.79 2.74
CA ASN A 62 -9.57 -0.60 1.92
C ASN A 62 -9.73 -0.86 0.42
N MET A 63 -9.33 -2.03 -0.06
CA MET A 63 -9.41 -2.33 -1.49
C MET A 63 -9.85 -3.77 -1.75
N LEU A 64 -10.75 -3.91 -2.72
CA LEU A 64 -11.22 -5.18 -3.24
C LEU A 64 -10.97 -5.25 -4.75
N TYR A 65 -10.20 -6.23 -5.21
CA TYR A 65 -9.96 -6.44 -6.64
C TYR A 65 -10.27 -7.86 -7.06
N LYS A 66 -10.97 -8.01 -8.19
CA LYS A 66 -11.25 -9.29 -8.81
C LYS A 66 -10.21 -9.58 -9.89
N CYS A 67 -9.48 -10.68 -9.74
CA CYS A 67 -8.54 -11.13 -10.75
C CYS A 67 -9.29 -11.58 -12.02
N LYS A 68 -8.84 -11.13 -13.19
CA LYS A 68 -9.50 -11.43 -14.47
C LYS A 68 -9.29 -12.87 -14.89
N LEU A 69 -8.12 -13.45 -14.60
CA LEU A 69 -7.79 -14.80 -15.02
C LEU A 69 -8.44 -15.88 -14.15
N CYS A 70 -8.35 -15.78 -12.82
CA CYS A 70 -8.87 -16.81 -11.90
C CYS A 70 -10.21 -16.47 -11.23
N ASN A 71 -10.81 -15.32 -11.53
CA ASN A 71 -12.04 -14.80 -10.94
C ASN A 71 -12.04 -14.67 -9.39
N ARG A 72 -10.89 -14.88 -8.75
CA ARG A 72 -10.75 -14.76 -7.30
C ARG A 72 -10.83 -13.30 -6.89
N VAL A 73 -11.57 -13.05 -5.82
CA VAL A 73 -11.63 -11.77 -5.14
C VAL A 73 -10.47 -11.71 -4.16
N ASN A 74 -9.60 -10.72 -4.32
CA ASN A 74 -8.48 -10.45 -3.44
C ASN A 74 -8.75 -9.14 -2.70
N THR A 75 -8.35 -9.10 -1.44
CA THR A 75 -8.58 -7.97 -0.54
C THR A 75 -7.25 -7.42 -0.05
N MET A 76 -7.21 -6.12 0.21
CA MET A 76 -6.04 -5.42 0.74
C MET A 76 -6.46 -4.38 1.77
N ASP A 77 -5.63 -4.22 2.79
CA ASP A 77 -5.86 -3.33 3.92
C ASP A 77 -4.59 -2.50 4.17
N VAL A 78 -4.75 -1.20 4.36
CA VAL A 78 -3.67 -0.24 4.55
C VAL A 78 -3.50 0.00 6.04
N LEU A 79 -2.43 -0.56 6.61
CA LEU A 79 -2.08 -0.34 8.01
C LEU A 79 -1.27 0.96 8.14
N VAL A 80 -1.94 2.05 8.53
CA VAL A 80 -1.28 3.34 8.76
C VAL A 80 -0.42 3.25 10.04
N GLN A 81 0.88 3.05 9.87
CA GLN A 81 1.85 3.23 10.95
C GLN A 81 2.59 4.54 10.73
N LYS A 82 2.31 5.56 11.55
CA LYS A 82 3.01 6.85 11.53
C LYS A 82 4.48 6.62 11.87
N LYS A 83 5.34 6.69 10.85
CA LYS A 83 6.80 6.67 10.98
C LYS A 83 7.36 7.77 10.11
N SER A 84 7.87 8.84 10.71
CA SER A 84 8.62 9.86 9.99
C SER A 84 9.94 9.27 9.50
N CYS A 85 10.31 9.59 8.27
CA CYS A 85 11.62 9.23 7.75
C CYS A 85 12.65 10.24 8.26
N THR A 86 13.39 9.88 9.32
CA THR A 86 14.51 10.69 9.80
C THR A 86 15.75 10.43 8.96
N GLN A 87 16.51 11.48 8.66
CA GLN A 87 17.80 11.37 7.97
C GLN A 87 18.73 10.44 8.76
N GLN A 88 19.12 9.31 8.17
CA GLN A 88 20.22 8.52 8.69
C GLN A 88 21.49 9.23 8.28
N THR A 89 22.02 10.09 9.15
CA THR A 89 23.39 10.60 9.04
C THR A 89 24.33 9.41 9.17
N THR A 90 24.71 8.83 8.03
CA THR A 90 25.85 7.92 7.98
C THR A 90 27.09 8.72 8.35
N SER A 91 27.53 8.59 9.60
CA SER A 91 28.82 9.11 10.05
C SER A 91 29.91 8.47 9.19
N PRO A 92 30.72 9.24 8.45
CA PRO A 92 31.94 8.70 7.87
C PRO A 92 32.90 8.35 9.01
N LYS A 93 33.43 7.14 8.96
CA LYS A 93 34.52 6.68 9.84
C LYS A 93 35.84 7.25 9.34
#